data_AF-A0A382WFC7-F1
#
_entry.id   AF-A0A382WFC7-F1
#
_cell.length_a   1.000
_cell.length_b   1.000
_cell.length_c   1.000
_cell.angle_alpha   90.00
_cell.angle_beta   90.00
_cell.angle_gamma   90.00
#
_symmetry.space_group_name_H-M   'P 1'
#
loop_
_entity.id
_entity.type
_entity.pdbx_description
1 polymer ?
#
loop_
_entity_poly.entity_id
_entity_poly.type
_entity_poly.pdbx_seq_one_letter_code
_entity_poly.pdbx_strand_id
1 'polypeptide(L)' 'MNKELEALDRAPYPGELGGKILENVSREAWQMWLDHQTMLINENNLNLFESSSQNYLKEQMEKYFFDTDNLDSIEGYIPK' A
#
# COMPACT_ATOMS: atom_id res chain seq x y z
N MET A 1 16.95 8.73 -16.92
CA MET A 1 17.45 7.95 -15.76
C MET A 1 16.24 7.28 -15.17
N ASN A 2 16.05 5.98 -15.47
CA ASN A 2 14.96 5.20 -14.90
C ASN A 2 15.15 5.22 -13.39
N LYS A 3 14.27 5.90 -12.66
CA LYS A 3 14.17 5.68 -11.23
C LYS A 3 13.66 4.25 -11.08
N GLU A 4 14.59 3.31 -10.94
CA GLU A 4 14.31 2.01 -10.36
C GLU A 4 13.85 2.30 -8.94
N LEU A 5 12.55 2.53 -8.80
CA LEU A 5 11.91 2.66 -7.50
C LEU A 5 12.20 1.37 -6.76
N GLU A 6 13.03 1.45 -5.73
CA GLU A 6 13.51 0.27 -5.03
C GLU A 6 12.30 -0.53 -4.56
N ALA A 7 12.21 -1.78 -5.01
CA ALA A 7 11.19 -2.70 -4.53
C ALA A 7 11.32 -2.83 -3.01
N LEU A 8 10.22 -3.20 -2.36
CA LEU A 8 10.27 -3.57 -0.95
C LEU A 8 11.30 -4.69 -0.76
N ASP A 9 12.19 -4.55 0.22
CA ASP A 9 13.22 -5.56 0.50
C ASP A 9 12.61 -6.84 1.09
N ARG A 10 11.42 -6.71 1.68
CA ARG A 10 10.67 -7.79 2.32
C ARG A 10 9.18 -7.53 2.26
N ALA A 11 8.40 -8.59 2.11
CA ALA A 11 6.95 -8.50 2.19
C ALA A 11 6.51 -8.03 3.60
N PRO A 12 5.73 -6.94 3.71
CA PRO A 12 5.27 -6.43 5.01
C PRO A 12 4.18 -7.30 5.64
N TYR A 13 3.48 -8.09 4.83
CA TYR A 13 2.45 -9.03 5.26
C TYR A 13 2.81 -10.46 4.86
N PRO A 14 2.45 -11.47 5.68
CA PRO A 14 2.51 -12.86 5.26
C PRO A 14 1.36 -13.18 4.28
N GLY A 15 1.60 -14.14 3.38
CA GLY A 15 0.59 -14.64 2.43
C GLY A 15 0.54 -13.85 1.12
N GLU A 16 -0.53 -14.07 0.35
CA GLU A 16 -0.68 -13.59 -1.02
C GLU A 16 -0.67 -12.04 -1.13
N LEU A 17 -1.22 -11.37 -0.11
CA LEU A 17 -1.22 -9.91 -0.02
C LEU A 17 0.19 -9.33 0.04
N GLY A 18 1.08 -9.97 0.80
CA GLY A 18 2.48 -9.57 0.90
C GLY A 18 3.22 -9.67 -0.42
N GLY A 19 2.96 -10.74 -1.18
CA GLY A 19 3.49 -10.91 -2.53
C GLY A 19 3.02 -9.82 -3.49
N LYS A 20 1.71 -9.55 -3.52
CA LYS A 20 1.14 -8.48 -4.37
C LYS A 20 1.75 -7.11 -4.08
N ILE A 21 1.90 -6.76 -2.81
CA ILE A 21 2.53 -5.49 -2.39
C ILE A 21 4.01 -5.49 -2.82
N LEU A 22 4.74 -6.57 -2.57
CA LEU A 22 6.16 -6.68 -2.94
C LEU A 22 6.38 -6.49 -4.46
N GLU A 23 5.48 -7.03 -5.29
CA GLU A 23 5.58 -6.99 -6.75
C GLU A 23 5.04 -5.69 -7.37
N ASN A 24 4.04 -5.04 -6.76
CA ASN A 24 3.35 -3.89 -7.37
C ASN A 24 3.58 -2.55 -6.63
N VAL A 25 4.17 -2.58 -5.43
CA VAL A 25 4.33 -1.38 -4.60
C VAL A 25 5.82 -1.11 -4.36
N SER A 26 6.24 0.12 -4.64
CA SER A 26 7.60 0.57 -4.37
C SER A 26 7.81 0.90 -2.88
N ARG A 27 9.08 0.92 -2.44
CA ARG A 27 9.44 1.35 -1.08
C ARG A 27 8.93 2.75 -0.74
N GLU A 28 8.98 3.69 -1.70
CA GLU A 28 8.45 5.05 -1.51
C GLU A 28 6.93 5.05 -1.32
N ALA A 29 6.18 4.34 -2.18
CA ALA A 29 4.73 4.25 -2.07
C ALA A 29 4.29 3.54 -0.78
N TRP A 30 5.05 2.54 -0.34
CA TRP A 30 4.85 1.89 0.95
C TRP A 30 5.05 2.85 2.12
N GLN A 31 6.07 3.70 2.06
CA GLN A 31 6.33 4.69 3.10
C GLN A 31 5.20 5.73 3.18
N MET A 32 4.65 6.15 2.04
CA MET A 32 3.47 7.02 1.98
C MET A 32 2.23 6.34 2.59
N TRP A 33 2.03 5.06 2.32
CA TRP A 33 0.96 4.29 2.93
C TRP A 33 1.09 4.17 4.46
N LEU A 34 2.29 4.02 5.01
CA LEU A 34 2.49 3.99 6.47
C LEU A 34 2.07 5.30 7.15
N ASP A 35 2.34 6.43 6.51
CA ASP A 35 1.91 7.75 6.99
C ASP A 35 0.38 7.87 6.94
N HIS A 36 -0.21 7.49 5.80
CA HIS A 36 -1.67 7.46 5.61
C HIS A 36 -2.36 6.51 6.60
N GLN A 37 -1.80 5.32 6.83
CA GLN A 37 -2.27 4.35 7.81
C GLN A 37 -2.29 4.97 9.21
N THR A 38 -1.22 5.68 9.59
CA THR A 38 -1.14 6.37 10.88
C THR A 38 -2.23 7.44 11.00
N MET A 39 -2.50 8.18 9.93
CA MET A 39 -3.60 9.16 9.87
C MET A 39 -4.96 8.46 10.08
N LEU A 40 -5.24 7.39 9.33
CA LEU A 40 -6.49 6.63 9.43
C LEU A 40 -6.71 6.05 10.84
N ILE A 41 -5.65 5.55 11.48
CA ILE A 41 -5.71 5.02 12.84
C ILE A 41 -6.12 6.12 13.82
N ASN A 42 -5.52 7.30 13.73
CA ASN A 42 -5.83 8.41 14.63
C ASN A 42 -7.22 9.00 14.37
N GLU A 43 -7.61 9.19 13.10
CA GLU A 43 -8.90 9.79 12.75
C GLU A 43 -10.08 8.88 13.08
N ASN A 44 -9.97 7.59 12.77
CA ASN A 44 -11.02 6.61 13.03
C ASN A 44 -10.90 5.96 14.42
N ASN A 45 -9.90 6.37 15.22
CA ASN A 45 -9.59 5.79 16.53
C ASN A 45 -9.49 4.24 16.46
N LEU A 46 -8.78 3.73 15.45
CA LEU A 46 -8.70 2.30 15.17
C LEU A 46 -7.81 1.59 16.18
N ASN A 47 -8.18 0.35 16.48
CA ASN A 47 -7.40 -0.52 17.35
C ASN A 47 -6.80 -1.67 16.54
N LEU A 48 -5.47 -1.69 16.38
CA LEU A 48 -4.75 -2.71 15.61
C LEU A 48 -4.91 -4.13 16.17
N PHE A 49 -5.40 -4.30 17.40
CA PHE A 49 -5.70 -5.61 17.99
C PHE A 49 -7.09 -6.13 17.59
N GLU A 50 -7.97 -5.29 17.06
CA GLU A 50 -9.30 -5.69 16.62
C GLU A 50 -9.31 -6.10 15.15
N SER A 51 -9.87 -7.26 14.85
CA SER A 51 -9.96 -7.79 13.48
C SER A 51 -10.74 -6.88 12.54
N SER A 52 -11.73 -6.13 13.05
CA SER A 52 -12.48 -5.15 12.23
C SER A 52 -11.60 -3.99 11.77
N SER A 53 -10.74 -3.46 12.64
CA SER A 53 -9.78 -2.40 12.30
C SER A 53 -8.71 -2.91 11.34
N GLN A 54 -8.22 -4.15 11.54
CA GLN A 54 -7.28 -4.78 10.62
C GLN A 54 -7.89 -4.97 9.21
N ASN A 55 -9.14 -5.45 9.14
CA ASN A 55 -9.85 -5.57 7.87
C ASN A 55 -10.08 -4.21 7.21
N TYR A 56 -10.49 -3.19 7.97
CA TYR A 56 -10.65 -1.84 7.44
C TYR A 56 -9.35 -1.29 6.85
N LEU A 57 -8.24 -1.38 7.59
CA LEU A 57 -6.93 -0.94 7.10
C LEU A 57 -6.48 -1.72 5.87
N LYS A 58 -6.79 -3.02 5.80
CA LYS A 58 -6.52 -3.85 4.63
C LYS A 58 -7.34 -3.39 3.42
N GLU A 59 -8.63 -3.14 3.59
CA GLU A 59 -9.49 -2.62 2.52
C GLU A 59 -9.04 -1.23 2.04
N GLN A 60 -8.67 -0.33 2.97
CA GLN A 60 -8.13 0.99 2.61
C GLN A 60 -6.79 0.86 1.88
N MET A 61 -5.94 -0.10 2.27
CA MET A 61 -4.66 -0.37 1.60
C MET A 61 -4.89 -0.90 0.19
N GLU A 62 -5.78 -1.88 0.04
CA GLU A 62 -6.12 -2.44 -1.26
C GLU A 62 -6.69 -1.36 -2.17
N LYS A 63 -7.50 -0.44 -1.64
CA LYS A 63 -7.97 0.72 -2.40
C LYS A 63 -6.84 1.70 -2.73
N TYR A 64 -5.98 2.02 -1.77
CA TYR A 64 -4.90 2.99 -1.97
C TYR A 64 -3.93 2.56 -3.08
N PHE A 65 -3.65 1.25 -3.20
CA PHE A 65 -2.70 0.73 -4.20
C PHE A 65 -3.35 0.13 -5.45
N PHE A 66 -4.57 -0.41 -5.35
CA PHE A 66 -5.20 -1.18 -6.42
C PHE A 66 -6.59 -0.67 -6.83
N ASP A 67 -7.10 0.42 -6.25
CA ASP A 67 -8.36 0.99 -6.71
C ASP A 67 -8.22 1.56 -8.12
N THR A 68 -9.06 1.09 -9.01
CA THR A 68 -9.07 1.42 -10.43
C THR A 68 -9.46 2.87 -10.73
N ASP A 69 -9.99 3.63 -9.77
CA ASP A 69 -10.37 5.04 -9.97
C ASP A 69 -9.15 5.99 -9.89
N ASN A 70 -8.01 5.53 -9.35
CA ASN A 70 -6.73 6.28 -9.36
C ASN A 70 -5.79 5.87 -10.51
N LEU A 71 -6.30 5.15 -11.52
CA LEU A 71 -5.52 4.84 -12.74
C LEU A 71 -5.17 6.10 -13.57
N ASP A 72 -5.80 7.24 -13.31
CA ASP A 72 -5.48 8.52 -13.96
C ASP A 72 -4.19 9.18 -13.42
N SER A 73 -3.58 8.67 -12.35
CA SER A 73 -2.32 9.23 -11.80
C SER A 73 -1.07 8.38 -12.05
N ILE A 74 -1.16 7.30 -12.85
CA ILE A 74 0.00 6.49 -13.25
C ILE A 74 0.12 6.46 -14.78
N GLU A 75 -0.07 7.62 -15.42
CA GLU A 75 0.48 7.87 -16.75
C GLU A 75 2.02 7.92 -16.64
N GLY A 76 2.70 6.77 -16.60
CA GLY A 76 4.16 6.80 -16.63
C GLY A 76 4.92 5.48 -16.54
N TYR A 77 4.32 4.37 -16.13
CA TYR A 77 5.08 3.12 -15.99
C TYR A 77 4.93 2.21 -17.22
N ILE A 78 5.75 2.49 -18.25
CA ILE A 78 6.02 1.55 -19.36
C ILE A 78 7.42 0.97 -19.14
N PRO A 79 7.57 -0.29 -18.69
CA PRO A 79 8.87 -0.94 -18.66
C PRO A 79 9.26 -1.40 -20.08
N LYS A 80 10.51 -1.13 -20.48
CA LYS A 80 11.15 -1.68 -21.68
C LYS A 80 12.35 -2.52 -21.27
#